data_AF-A0A151V4K8-F1
#
_entry.id   AF-A0A151V4K8-F1
#
_cell.length_a   1.000
_cell.length_b   1.000
_cell.length_c   1.000
_cell.angle_alpha   90.00
_cell.angle_beta   90.00
_cell.angle_gamma   90.00
#
_symmetry.space_group_name_H-M   'P 1'
#
loop_
_entity.id
_entity.type
_entity.pdbx_description
1 polymer ?
#
loop_
_entity_poly.entity_id
_entity_poly.type
_entity_poly.pdbx_seq_one_letter_code
_entity_poly.pdbx_strand_id
1 'polypeptide(L)'
;MRHKTQTIKVATSPATSMSFPSLHPQVVEAVGDTCPIWTSKQHGRDVMEYCTHVSGHFRCGNQRCSHVWSSGLVAIRIRAFNRERYNATVYSQRCKACNRLGFLSLDEDSYVERVAYRLKKWAGVSVEVPRHEVKSTPPHMSSLCEGCRQGCCREGGRDDLTRGLQRLSLR
;
A
#
# COMPACT_ATOMS: atom_id res chain seq x y z
N MET A 1 11.18 0.19 -26.85
CA MET A 1 10.43 0.07 -25.59
C MET A 1 11.37 0.47 -24.46
N ARG A 2 11.13 1.61 -23.78
CA ARG A 2 11.99 2.04 -22.68
C ARG A 2 11.57 1.26 -21.43
N HIS A 3 12.39 0.30 -21.00
CA HIS A 3 12.26 -0.27 -19.67
C HIS A 3 12.50 0.89 -18.69
N LYS A 4 11.43 1.48 -18.13
CA LYS A 4 11.58 2.36 -16.97
C LYS A 4 12.23 1.52 -15.89
N THR A 5 13.45 1.86 -15.50
CA THR A 5 14.12 1.25 -14.36
C THR A 5 13.24 1.47 -13.13
N GLN A 6 12.55 0.42 -12.67
CA GLN A 6 11.79 0.48 -11.42
C GLN A 6 12.76 0.86 -10.31
N THR A 7 12.52 2.01 -9.69
CA THR A 7 13.31 2.47 -8.56
C THR A 7 12.72 1.81 -7.31
N ILE A 8 13.59 1.27 -6.44
CA ILE A 8 13.18 0.48 -5.27
C ILE A 8 13.60 1.25 -4.01
N LYS A 9 12.64 1.59 -3.13
CA LYS A 9 12.95 2.10 -1.80
C LYS A 9 13.19 0.96 -0.82
N VAL A 10 14.33 1.00 -0.15
CA VAL A 10 14.71 0.03 0.87
C VAL A 10 14.47 0.62 2.26
N ALA A 11 13.81 -0.16 3.10
CA ALA A 11 13.71 0.03 4.53
C ALA A 11 15.09 0.16 5.19
N THR A 12 15.29 1.20 6.01
CA THR A 12 16.55 1.38 6.77
C THR A 12 16.70 0.37 7.92
N SER A 13 15.59 -0.08 8.49
CA SER A 13 15.55 -1.11 9.53
C SER A 13 14.29 -1.98 9.43
N PRO A 14 14.29 -3.22 9.96
CA PRO A 14 13.10 -4.04 10.03
C PRO A 14 12.12 -3.42 11.03
N ALA A 15 10.95 -3.03 10.56
CA ALA A 15 9.85 -2.51 11.38
C ALA A 15 8.57 -3.26 11.03
N THR A 16 7.59 -3.29 11.94
CA THR A 16 6.29 -3.90 11.65
C THR A 16 5.51 -3.11 10.59
N SER A 17 5.76 -1.80 10.52
CA SER A 17 5.20 -0.92 9.50
C SER A 17 6.10 0.28 9.26
N MET A 18 5.96 0.93 8.10
CA MET A 18 6.72 2.12 7.75
C MET A 18 5.99 3.03 6.76
N SER A 19 6.47 4.26 6.65
CA SER A 19 5.99 5.24 5.67
C SER A 19 7.13 5.63 4.73
N PHE A 20 6.80 6.11 3.54
CA PHE A 20 7.79 6.57 2.55
C PHE A 20 7.58 8.06 2.18
N PRO A 21 7.88 9.02 3.09
CA PRO A 21 7.70 10.45 2.81
C PRO A 21 8.52 10.94 1.62
N SER A 22 9.65 10.30 1.31
CA SER A 22 10.46 10.64 0.14
C SER A 22 9.75 10.42 -1.20
N LEU A 23 8.68 9.61 -1.24
CA LEU A 23 7.85 9.40 -2.43
C LEU A 23 6.72 10.44 -2.54
N HIS A 24 6.59 11.34 -1.58
CA HIS A 24 5.54 12.36 -1.58
C HIS A 24 5.53 13.22 -2.86
N PRO A 25 6.66 13.72 -3.39
CA PRO A 25 6.66 14.50 -4.63
C PRO A 25 6.07 13.74 -5.82
N GLN A 26 6.40 12.45 -5.96
CA GLN A 26 5.90 11.59 -7.04
C GLN A 26 4.40 11.31 -6.88
N VAL A 27 3.91 11.17 -5.64
CA VAL A 27 2.47 11.04 -5.37
C VAL A 27 1.74 12.32 -5.77
N VAL A 28 2.27 13.51 -5.42
CA VAL A 28 1.65 14.79 -5.78
C VAL A 28 1.64 14.98 -7.30
N GLU A 29 2.75 14.67 -7.97
CA GLU A 29 2.85 14.69 -9.43
C GLU A 29 1.82 13.74 -10.07
N ALA A 30 1.71 12.51 -9.56
CA ALA A 30 0.75 11.53 -10.05
C ALA A 30 -0.71 11.92 -9.77
N VAL A 31 -0.97 12.68 -8.70
CA VAL A 31 -2.29 13.26 -8.39
C VAL A 31 -2.67 14.33 -9.41
N GLY A 32 -1.72 15.21 -9.77
CA GLY A 32 -1.89 16.25 -10.79
C GLY A 32 -2.83 17.39 -10.37
N ASP A 33 -2.92 18.42 -11.22
CA ASP A 33 -3.54 19.72 -10.90
C ASP A 33 -5.07 19.69 -10.78
N THR A 34 -5.70 18.60 -11.19
CA THR A 34 -7.17 18.42 -11.12
C THR A 34 -7.66 18.09 -9.69
N CYS A 35 -6.74 17.92 -8.74
CA CYS A 35 -7.03 17.59 -7.36
C CYS A 35 -6.49 18.67 -6.41
N PRO A 36 -7.03 18.80 -5.19
CA PRO A 36 -6.42 19.60 -4.13
C PRO A 36 -4.97 19.19 -3.87
N ILE A 37 -4.16 20.15 -3.43
CA ILE A 37 -2.76 19.90 -3.07
C ILE A 37 -2.73 19.09 -1.77
N TRP A 38 -2.32 17.84 -1.89
CA TRP A 38 -2.18 16.95 -0.75
C TRP A 38 -0.83 17.15 -0.06
N THR A 39 -0.83 17.12 1.27
CA THR A 39 0.42 17.17 2.07
C THR A 39 0.59 15.91 2.91
N SER A 40 1.82 15.39 2.99
CA SER A 40 2.15 14.21 3.79
C SER A 40 2.31 14.58 5.27
N LYS A 41 1.41 14.12 6.16
CA LYS A 41 1.56 14.34 7.62
C LYS A 41 0.94 13.21 8.44
N GLN A 42 1.65 12.76 9.48
CA GLN A 42 1.33 11.54 10.20
C GLN A 42 0.27 11.66 11.32
N HIS A 43 -0.12 12.87 11.72
CA HIS A 43 -0.92 13.08 12.94
C HIS A 43 -2.21 13.88 12.72
N GLY A 44 -3.32 13.43 13.29
CA GLY A 44 -4.60 14.12 13.28
C GLY A 44 -5.74 13.14 13.43
N ARG A 45 -6.97 13.65 13.52
CA ARG A 45 -8.17 12.83 13.35
C ARG A 45 -8.32 12.52 11.87
N ASP A 46 -8.22 11.25 11.49
CA ASP A 46 -8.51 10.81 10.14
C ASP A 46 -10.02 10.91 9.88
N VAL A 47 -10.35 11.21 8.63
CA VAL A 47 -11.73 11.30 8.16
C VAL A 47 -12.07 10.19 7.18
N MET A 48 -11.05 9.61 6.54
CA MET A 48 -11.20 8.51 5.60
C MET A 48 -10.00 7.58 5.70
N GLU A 49 -10.27 6.27 5.66
CA GLU A 49 -9.26 5.21 5.63
C GLU A 49 -9.54 4.27 4.45
N TYR A 50 -8.48 3.80 3.81
CA TYR A 50 -8.56 2.77 2.77
C TYR A 50 -7.36 1.83 2.85
N CYS A 51 -7.66 0.54 2.90
CA CYS A 51 -6.64 -0.51 2.89
C CYS A 51 -6.55 -1.16 1.51
N THR A 52 -5.34 -1.40 1.04
CA THR A 52 -5.07 -2.09 -0.23
C THR A 52 -3.71 -2.80 -0.14
N HIS A 53 -3.13 -3.17 -1.27
CA HIS A 53 -1.82 -3.79 -1.34
C HIS A 53 -0.96 -3.22 -2.46
N VAL A 54 0.36 -3.32 -2.22
CA VAL A 54 1.44 -3.00 -3.14
C VAL A 54 2.35 -4.21 -3.27
N SER A 55 3.21 -4.18 -4.28
CA SER A 55 4.26 -5.18 -4.46
C SER A 55 5.52 -4.82 -3.68
N GLY A 56 6.24 -5.83 -3.22
CA GLY A 56 7.50 -5.64 -2.54
C GLY A 56 8.34 -6.90 -2.46
N HIS A 57 9.61 -6.69 -2.16
CA HIS A 57 10.62 -7.73 -1.94
C HIS A 57 11.12 -7.61 -0.50
N PHE A 58 11.55 -8.71 0.09
CA PHE A 58 12.03 -8.72 1.46
C PHE A 58 13.31 -9.51 1.56
N ARG A 59 14.25 -8.97 2.33
CA ARG A 59 15.39 -9.72 2.86
C ARG A 59 15.15 -9.98 4.33
N CYS A 60 15.36 -11.20 4.80
CA CYS A 60 15.21 -11.51 6.23
C CYS A 60 16.09 -10.59 7.10
N GLY A 61 15.52 -10.07 8.20
CA GLY A 61 16.24 -9.20 9.14
C GLY A 61 17.20 -9.93 10.08
N ASN A 62 17.17 -11.26 10.10
CA ASN A 62 18.11 -12.07 10.86
C ASN A 62 19.39 -12.29 10.07
N GLN A 63 20.52 -11.80 10.56
CA GLN A 63 21.84 -11.94 9.92
C GLN A 63 22.27 -13.40 9.68
N ARG A 64 21.73 -14.36 10.46
CA ARG A 64 21.99 -15.80 10.29
C ARG A 64 21.04 -16.48 9.29
N CYS A 65 20.13 -15.73 8.67
CA CYS A 65 19.11 -16.27 7.78
C CYS A 65 19.16 -15.56 6.43
N SER A 66 19.52 -16.29 5.38
CA SER A 66 19.69 -15.78 4.01
C SER A 66 18.39 -15.73 3.20
N HIS A 67 17.23 -16.01 3.82
CA HIS A 67 15.96 -16.02 3.10
C HIS A 67 15.58 -14.66 2.53
N VAL A 68 15.19 -14.66 1.25
CA VAL A 68 14.61 -13.55 0.51
C VAL A 68 13.26 -14.02 -0.04
N TRP A 69 12.28 -13.14 -0.12
CA TRP A 69 10.97 -13.44 -0.72
C TRP A 69 10.34 -12.21 -1.36
N SER A 70 9.44 -12.42 -2.32
CA SER A 70 8.61 -11.37 -2.91
C SER A 70 7.16 -11.54 -2.48
N SER A 71 6.41 -10.44 -2.46
CA SER A 71 4.98 -10.45 -2.20
C SER A 71 4.27 -9.39 -3.04
N GLY A 72 3.21 -9.78 -3.74
CA GLY A 72 2.27 -8.84 -4.38
C GLY A 72 1.18 -8.31 -3.42
N LEU A 73 1.24 -8.73 -2.16
CA LEU A 73 0.22 -8.50 -1.13
C LEU A 73 0.82 -7.85 0.12
N VAL A 74 1.72 -6.89 -0.09
CA VAL A 74 2.24 -6.05 0.99
C VAL A 74 1.15 -5.02 1.33
N ALA A 75 0.55 -5.15 2.51
CA ALA A 75 -0.58 -4.32 2.88
C ALA A 75 -0.18 -2.85 3.05
N ILE A 76 -1.02 -1.95 2.57
CA ILE A 76 -0.88 -0.51 2.75
C ILE A 76 -2.19 0.08 3.27
N ARG A 77 -2.11 0.86 4.34
CA ARG A 77 -3.21 1.66 4.90
C ARG A 77 -2.99 3.11 4.49
N ILE A 78 -3.92 3.64 3.70
CA ILE A 78 -3.93 5.04 3.26
C ILE A 78 -4.98 5.76 4.09
N ARG A 79 -4.62 6.89 4.70
CA ARG A 79 -5.54 7.71 5.50
C ARG A 79 -5.52 9.14 5.02
N ALA A 80 -6.69 9.74 4.91
CA ALA A 80 -6.86 11.18 4.72
C ALA A 80 -7.36 11.83 6.01
N PHE A 81 -6.87 13.05 6.23
CA PHE A 81 -7.16 13.92 7.35
C PHE A 81 -7.74 15.24 6.82
N ASN A 82 -8.31 16.03 7.71
CA ASN A 82 -8.74 17.39 7.38
C ASN A 82 -7.62 18.22 6.75
N ARG A 83 -8.00 19.19 5.91
CA ARG A 83 -7.10 20.12 5.19
C ARG A 83 -6.16 19.41 4.22
N GLU A 84 -6.71 18.47 3.44
CA GLU A 84 -6.02 17.77 2.35
C GLU A 84 -4.67 17.17 2.76
N ARG A 85 -4.70 16.48 3.90
CA ARG A 85 -3.53 15.82 4.46
C ARG A 85 -3.69 14.33 4.35
N TYR A 86 -2.60 13.62 4.08
CA TYR A 86 -2.63 12.17 4.05
C TYR A 86 -1.41 11.54 4.73
N ASN A 87 -1.56 10.28 5.08
CA ASN A 87 -0.43 9.39 5.28
C ASN A 87 -0.70 8.04 4.62
N ALA A 88 0.38 7.31 4.37
CA ALA A 88 0.31 5.93 3.89
C ALA A 88 1.30 5.08 4.69
N THR A 89 0.78 4.04 5.31
CA THR A 89 1.51 3.12 6.18
C THR A 89 1.56 1.76 5.51
N VAL A 90 2.76 1.31 5.15
CA VAL A 90 3.02 -0.01 4.56
C VAL A 90 3.41 -0.97 5.67
N TYR A 91 2.79 -2.15 5.70
CA TYR A 91 3.03 -3.17 6.70
C TYR A 91 4.02 -4.22 6.19
N SER A 92 5.00 -4.55 7.02
CA SER A 92 6.03 -5.53 6.69
C SER A 92 5.52 -6.97 6.80
N GLN A 93 6.35 -7.91 6.35
CA GLN A 93 6.11 -9.33 6.51
C GLN A 93 7.28 -9.98 7.26
N ARG A 94 7.01 -11.16 7.84
CA ARG A 94 7.99 -11.97 8.56
C ARG A 94 8.51 -13.10 7.69
N CYS A 95 9.78 -13.42 7.89
CA CYS A 95 10.42 -14.56 7.25
C CYS A 95 9.77 -15.87 7.72
N LYS A 96 9.34 -16.72 6.78
CA LYS A 96 8.74 -18.02 7.10
C LYS A 96 9.64 -18.97 7.88
N ALA A 97 10.96 -18.84 7.72
CA ALA A 97 11.92 -19.77 8.32
C ALA A 97 12.28 -19.43 9.77
N CYS A 98 12.32 -18.14 10.14
CA CYS A 98 12.77 -17.72 11.48
C CYS A 98 11.87 -16.67 12.15
N ASN A 99 10.74 -16.32 11.53
CA ASN A 99 9.72 -15.39 12.05
C ASN A 99 10.21 -13.97 12.38
N ARG A 100 11.40 -13.60 11.90
CA ARG A 100 11.97 -12.25 12.03
C ARG A 100 11.43 -11.35 10.92
N LEU A 101 11.29 -10.06 11.21
CA LEU A 101 10.83 -9.06 10.25
C LEU A 101 11.79 -8.96 9.06
N GLY A 102 11.26 -8.79 7.86
CA GLY A 102 12.05 -8.52 6.67
C GLY A 102 12.39 -7.04 6.53
N PHE A 103 13.54 -6.76 5.92
CA PHE A 103 13.83 -5.47 5.29
C PHE A 103 13.02 -5.38 4.00
N LEU A 104 12.02 -4.49 3.97
CA LEU A 104 11.19 -4.24 2.80
C LEU A 104 11.96 -3.45 1.73
N SER A 105 11.90 -3.93 0.52
CA SER A 105 12.22 -3.26 -0.74
C SER A 105 10.90 -3.03 -1.48
N LEU A 106 10.37 -1.81 -1.40
CA LEU A 106 9.06 -1.42 -1.93
C LEU A 106 9.14 -1.11 -3.43
N ASP A 107 8.14 -1.57 -4.19
CA ASP A 107 7.89 -1.12 -5.56
C ASP A 107 7.31 0.31 -5.54
N GLU A 108 8.12 1.30 -5.93
CA GLU A 108 7.76 2.71 -5.89
C GLU A 108 6.58 3.04 -6.81
N ASP A 109 6.55 2.47 -8.02
CA ASP A 109 5.48 2.72 -9.00
C ASP A 109 4.14 2.20 -8.46
N SER A 110 4.14 0.97 -7.93
CA SER A 110 2.96 0.38 -7.30
C SER A 110 2.46 1.23 -6.12
N TYR A 111 3.38 1.74 -5.30
CA TYR A 111 3.03 2.63 -4.19
C TYR A 111 2.42 3.95 -4.67
N VAL A 112 3.09 4.63 -5.60
CA VAL A 112 2.66 5.93 -6.13
C VAL A 112 1.29 5.80 -6.79
N GLU A 113 1.10 4.79 -7.65
CA GLU A 113 -0.17 4.50 -8.31
C GLU A 113 -1.30 4.29 -7.29
N ARG A 114 -1.09 3.43 -6.29
CA ARG A 114 -2.11 3.09 -5.27
C ARG A 114 -2.50 4.28 -4.42
N VAL A 115 -1.52 5.06 -3.97
CA VAL A 115 -1.76 6.24 -3.13
C VAL A 115 -2.45 7.33 -3.96
N ALA A 116 -1.92 7.67 -5.14
CA ALA A 116 -2.49 8.71 -5.99
C ALA A 116 -3.91 8.35 -6.46
N TYR A 117 -4.15 7.11 -6.89
CA TYR A 117 -5.49 6.64 -7.25
C TYR A 117 -6.49 6.86 -6.11
N ARG A 118 -6.08 6.56 -4.86
CA ARG A 118 -6.98 6.71 -3.74
C ARG A 118 -7.28 8.18 -3.45
N LEU A 119 -6.27 9.03 -3.44
CA LEU A 119 -6.41 10.47 -3.22
C LEU A 119 -7.31 11.13 -4.28
N LYS A 120 -7.14 10.79 -5.56
CA LYS A 120 -8.01 11.27 -6.66
C LYS A 120 -9.48 10.92 -6.43
N LYS A 121 -9.76 9.69 -6.00
CA LYS A 121 -11.12 9.23 -5.74
C LYS A 121 -11.77 9.91 -4.54
N TRP A 122 -10.99 10.20 -3.49
CA TRP A 122 -11.48 11.02 -2.37
C TRP A 122 -11.71 12.47 -2.76
N ALA A 123 -10.97 12.98 -3.74
CA ALA A 123 -11.21 14.29 -4.37
C ALA A 123 -12.37 14.29 -5.39
N GLY A 124 -13.06 13.16 -5.59
CA GLY A 124 -14.18 13.05 -6.54
C GLY A 124 -13.77 12.99 -8.01
N VAL A 125 -12.48 12.85 -8.32
CA VAL A 125 -11.99 12.74 -9.70
C VAL A 125 -12.33 11.37 -10.27
N SER A 126 -12.91 11.36 -11.47
CA SER A 126 -13.13 10.15 -12.25
C SER A 126 -11.79 9.60 -12.71
N VAL A 127 -11.43 8.42 -12.20
CA VAL A 127 -10.22 7.69 -12.58
C VAL A 127 -10.60 6.28 -13.00
N GLU A 128 -10.00 5.83 -14.10
CA GLU A 128 -10.15 4.44 -14.55
C GLU A 128 -9.64 3.48 -13.48
N VAL A 129 -10.35 2.36 -13.30
CA VAL A 129 -9.90 1.31 -12.39
C VAL A 129 -8.65 0.67 -13.01
N PRO A 130 -7.50 0.68 -12.31
CA PRO A 130 -6.31 0.05 -12.84
C PRO A 130 -6.56 -1.44 -13.06
N ARG A 131 -6.29 -1.92 -14.27
CA ARG A 131 -6.36 -3.34 -14.58
C ARG A 131 -5.13 -4.02 -14.00
N HIS A 132 -5.33 -4.85 -12.98
CA HIS A 132 -4.27 -5.70 -12.45
C HIS A 132 -4.45 -7.10 -13.00
N GLU A 133 -3.38 -7.64 -13.58
CA GLU A 133 -3.32 -9.05 -13.93
C GLU A 133 -3.40 -9.89 -12.66
N VAL A 134 -4.36 -10.81 -12.62
CA VAL A 134 -4.42 -11.82 -11.57
C VAL A 134 -3.35 -12.86 -11.89
N LYS A 135 -2.24 -12.81 -11.16
CA LYS A 135 -1.18 -13.82 -11.24
C LYS A 135 -1.46 -14.91 -10.22
N SER A 136 -1.35 -16.17 -10.65
CA SER A 136 -1.33 -17.29 -9.70
C SER A 136 -0.11 -17.14 -8.80
N THR A 137 -0.36 -17.01 -7.49
CA THR A 137 0.69 -16.84 -6.48
C THR A 137 0.44 -17.80 -5.32
N PRO A 138 1.48 -18.17 -4.56
CA PRO A 138 1.29 -18.95 -3.34
C PRO A 138 0.29 -18.27 -2.39
N PRO A 139 -0.47 -19.03 -1.59
CA PRO A 139 -1.44 -18.47 -0.67
C PRO A 139 -0.78 -17.50 0.30
N HIS A 140 -1.47 -16.39 0.59
CA HIS A 140 -0.99 -15.42 1.56
C HIS A 140 -0.93 -16.01 2.96
N MET A 141 0.21 -15.83 3.63
CA MET A 141 0.42 -16.34 4.98
C MET A 141 0.07 -15.26 6.02
N SER A 142 -1.20 -15.17 6.42
CA SER A 142 -1.70 -14.12 7.32
C SER A 142 -0.95 -14.04 8.65
N SER A 143 -0.46 -15.17 9.18
CA SER A 143 0.33 -15.21 10.43
C SER A 143 1.67 -14.50 10.33
N LEU A 144 2.21 -14.35 9.11
CA LEU A 144 3.48 -13.67 8.82
C LEU A 144 3.28 -12.23 8.32
N CYS A 145 2.05 -11.78 8.09
CA CYS A 145 1.73 -10.46 7.56
C CYS A 145 1.36 -9.49 8.68
N GLU A 146 2.13 -8.42 8.87
CA GLU A 146 1.81 -7.38 9.86
C GLU A 146 0.53 -6.64 9.48
N GLY A 147 0.19 -6.57 8.20
CA GLY A 147 -1.07 -6.00 7.74
C GLY A 147 -2.29 -6.81 8.17
N CYS A 148 -2.22 -8.15 8.15
CA CYS A 148 -3.30 -9.02 8.65
C CYS A 148 -3.47 -8.82 10.16
N ARG A 149 -2.37 -8.77 10.91
CA ARG A 149 -2.41 -8.54 12.37
C ARG A 149 -3.04 -7.20 12.76
N GLN A 150 -3.01 -6.23 11.85
CA GLN A 150 -3.59 -4.89 12.03
C GLN A 150 -4.97 -4.74 11.37
N GLY A 151 -5.56 -5.84 10.84
CA GLY A 151 -6.86 -5.84 10.17
C GLY A 151 -6.91 -5.07 8.84
N CYS A 152 -5.76 -4.77 8.22
CA CYS A 152 -5.69 -3.98 6.99
C CYS A 152 -5.48 -4.83 5.73
N CYS A 153 -4.85 -6.00 5.84
CA CYS A 153 -4.62 -6.84 4.65
C CYS A 153 -5.93 -7.50 4.20
N ARG A 154 -6.44 -7.10 3.03
CA ARG A 154 -7.75 -7.51 2.50
C ARG A 154 -7.80 -8.91 1.87
N GLU A 155 -6.78 -9.74 2.04
CA GLU A 155 -6.92 -11.19 1.80
C GLU A 155 -7.82 -11.88 2.84
N GLY A 156 -8.16 -11.20 3.94
CA GLY A 156 -9.28 -11.58 4.82
C GLY A 156 -10.68 -11.11 4.34
N GLY A 157 -10.81 -10.44 3.19
CA GLY A 157 -12.09 -9.95 2.69
C GLY A 157 -11.96 -9.19 1.37
N ARG A 158 -12.09 -9.90 0.24
CA ARG A 158 -12.22 -9.34 -1.11
C ARG A 158 -13.62 -8.71 -1.36
N ASP A 159 -14.09 -7.82 -0.47
CA ASP A 159 -15.49 -7.35 -0.51
C ASP A 159 -15.69 -5.85 -0.77
N ASP A 160 -14.67 -5.09 -1.16
CA ASP A 160 -14.82 -3.64 -1.33
C ASP A 160 -15.14 -3.19 -2.76
N LEU A 161 -15.54 -4.12 -3.64
CA LEU A 161 -16.20 -3.79 -4.92
C LEU A 161 -17.73 -3.91 -4.85
N THR A 162 -18.31 -4.44 -3.77
CA THR A 162 -19.76 -4.77 -3.72
C THR A 162 -20.59 -3.87 -2.80
N ARG A 163 -20.01 -3.20 -1.79
CA ARG A 163 -20.80 -2.36 -0.85
C ARG A 163 -21.20 -0.98 -1.39
N GLY A 164 -20.69 -0.56 -2.54
CA GLY A 164 -21.07 0.69 -3.19
C GLY A 164 -22.33 0.62 -4.09
N LEU A 165 -22.79 -0.58 -4.44
CA LEU A 165 -23.84 -0.79 -5.45
C LEU A 165 -25.22 -1.19 -4.87
N GLN A 166 -25.35 -1.43 -3.57
CA GLN A 166 -26.62 -1.86 -2.94
C GLN A 166 -27.43 -0.75 -2.25
N ARG A 167 -27.05 0.53 -2.37
CA ARG A 167 -27.85 1.65 -1.83
C ARG A 167 -28.57 2.53 -2.87
N LEU A 168 -28.59 2.11 -4.14
CA LEU A 168 -29.31 2.82 -5.22
C LEU A 168 -30.47 2.01 -5.84
N SER A 169 -30.97 0.97 -5.14
CA SER A 169 -32.15 0.19 -5.59
C SER A 169 -33.24 0.03 -4.52
N LEU A 170 -33.45 1.08 -3.73
CA LEU A 170 -34.72 1.26 -3.02
C LEU A 170 -35.23 2.68 -3.29
N ARG A 171 -35.82 2.84 -4.47
CA ARG A 171 -36.96 3.73 -4.69
C ARG A 171 -38.20 2.84 -4.69
#